data_AF-A0A9E1X223-F1
#
_entry.id   AF-A0A9E1X223-F1
#
_cell.length_a   1.000
_cell.length_b   1.000
_cell.length_c   1.000
_cell.angle_alpha   90.00
_cell.angle_beta   90.00
_cell.angle_gamma   90.00
#
_symmetry.space_group_name_H-M   'P 1'
#
loop_
_entity.id
_entity.type
_entity.pdbx_description
1 polymer ?
#
loop_
_entity_poly.entity_id
_entity_poly.type
_entity_poly.pdbx_seq_one_letter_code
_entity_poly.pdbx_strand_id
1 'polypeptide(L)'
;MRKRLKSLFSLAVATACVVAIVMWQPWADDATVVDLGIDRAIAESVSVRTLTDEITIRGELRRDELQVVTAAVDGKVGHVSVEDGDTVKAGDALLTIDGRELVAVLGDFAFYRQLDVGSEGPDVRQLEDVLSSAGYQVGDVDSLYTEETRSGLAAWQADHGYIGAAPEADEVVTVSLQGNPAGYVVGPVNAVSVRIGPAVATAGELRE
;
A
#
# COMPACT_ATOMS: atom_id res chain seq x y z
N MET A 1 -43.64 -69.29 -90.68
CA MET A 1 -42.16 -69.27 -90.82
C MET A 1 -41.46 -68.00 -90.29
N ARG A 2 -42.13 -66.86 -90.08
CA ARG A 2 -41.49 -65.58 -89.65
C ARG A 2 -41.03 -65.48 -88.18
N LYS A 3 -41.45 -66.39 -87.29
CA LYS A 3 -41.15 -66.33 -85.84
C LYS A 3 -39.78 -66.91 -85.47
N ARG A 4 -39.31 -67.96 -86.17
CA ARG A 4 -37.99 -68.58 -85.90
C ARG A 4 -36.81 -67.75 -86.41
N LEU A 5 -36.99 -66.98 -87.49
CA LEU A 5 -35.92 -66.12 -88.03
C LEU A 5 -35.63 -64.91 -87.11
N LYS A 6 -36.65 -64.33 -86.48
CA LYS A 6 -36.49 -63.26 -85.48
C LYS A 6 -35.81 -63.75 -84.19
N SER A 7 -36.02 -65.02 -83.82
CA SER A 7 -35.37 -65.64 -82.66
C SER A 7 -33.88 -65.92 -82.90
N LEU A 8 -33.50 -66.28 -84.13
CA LEU A 8 -32.09 -66.50 -84.48
C LEU A 8 -31.32 -65.17 -84.59
N PHE A 9 -31.95 -64.12 -85.13
CA PHE A 9 -31.33 -62.80 -85.25
C PHE A 9 -31.14 -62.13 -83.88
N SER A 10 -32.11 -62.27 -82.96
CA SER A 10 -31.97 -61.77 -81.59
C SER A 10 -30.89 -62.50 -80.80
N LEU A 11 -30.72 -63.80 -81.02
CA LEU A 11 -29.64 -64.56 -80.37
C LEU A 11 -28.25 -64.11 -80.86
N ALA A 12 -28.09 -63.84 -82.16
CA ALA A 12 -26.85 -63.35 -82.74
C ALA A 12 -26.50 -61.92 -82.28
N VAL A 13 -27.49 -61.04 -82.14
CA VAL A 13 -27.28 -59.70 -81.59
C VAL A 13 -26.93 -59.77 -80.10
N ALA A 14 -27.58 -60.65 -79.34
CA ALA A 14 -27.26 -60.84 -77.92
C ALA A 14 -25.83 -61.35 -77.71
N THR A 15 -25.35 -62.31 -78.51
CA THR A 15 -23.96 -62.78 -78.42
C THR A 15 -22.97 -61.70 -78.84
N ALA A 16 -23.25 -60.91 -79.88
CA ALA A 16 -22.39 -59.79 -80.26
C ALA A 16 -22.30 -58.71 -79.15
N CYS A 17 -23.42 -58.39 -78.49
CA CYS A 17 -23.42 -57.48 -77.34
C CYS A 17 -22.62 -58.03 -76.16
N VAL A 18 -22.71 -59.33 -75.86
CA VAL A 18 -21.93 -59.95 -74.78
C VAL A 18 -20.43 -59.91 -75.09
N VAL A 19 -20.02 -60.20 -76.33
CA VAL A 19 -18.62 -60.10 -76.73
C VAL A 19 -18.11 -58.65 -76.65
N ALA A 20 -18.93 -57.68 -77.05
CA ALA A 20 -18.58 -56.27 -76.93
C ALA A 20 -18.42 -55.83 -75.46
N ILE A 21 -19.30 -56.27 -74.57
CA ILE A 21 -19.22 -55.98 -73.13
C ILE A 21 -17.99 -56.67 -72.50
N VAL A 22 -17.68 -57.90 -72.91
CA VAL A 22 -16.48 -58.62 -72.45
C VAL A 22 -15.19 -57.99 -72.98
N MET A 23 -15.19 -57.41 -74.18
CA MET A 23 -14.02 -56.65 -74.68
C MET A 23 -13.90 -55.27 -74.05
N TRP A 24 -15.01 -54.61 -73.71
CA TRP A 24 -14.99 -53.29 -73.09
C TRP A 24 -14.62 -53.34 -71.60
N GLN A 25 -14.57 -54.54 -71.00
CA GLN A 25 -14.23 -54.84 -69.60
C GLN A 25 -14.62 -53.73 -68.61
N PRO A 26 -15.90 -53.30 -68.57
CA PRO A 26 -16.33 -52.18 -67.72
C PRO A 26 -16.34 -52.53 -66.22
N TRP A 27 -16.12 -53.80 -65.89
CA TRP A 27 -15.92 -54.31 -64.52
C TRP A 27 -14.44 -54.42 -64.13
N ALA A 28 -13.52 -54.18 -65.06
CA ALA A 28 -12.14 -53.95 -64.69
C ALA A 28 -12.08 -52.53 -64.16
N ASP A 29 -12.16 -52.39 -62.83
CA ASP A 29 -11.83 -51.14 -62.18
C ASP A 29 -10.45 -50.69 -62.72
N ASP A 30 -10.35 -49.44 -63.18
CA ASP A 30 -9.06 -48.82 -63.47
C ASP A 30 -8.23 -48.94 -62.19
N ALA A 31 -7.37 -49.94 -62.12
CA ALA A 31 -6.42 -50.09 -61.05
C ALA A 31 -5.50 -48.89 -61.18
N THR A 32 -5.79 -47.83 -60.41
CA THR A 32 -4.89 -46.71 -60.26
C THR A 32 -3.59 -47.31 -59.75
N VAL A 33 -2.59 -47.36 -60.63
CA VAL A 33 -1.27 -47.83 -60.29
C VAL A 33 -0.73 -46.81 -59.29
N VAL A 34 -0.85 -47.13 -58.00
CA VAL A 34 -0.18 -46.38 -56.93
C VAL A 34 1.29 -46.71 -57.10
N ASP A 35 2.01 -45.81 -57.75
CA ASP A 35 3.47 -45.89 -57.83
C ASP A 35 4.05 -45.71 -56.42
N LEU A 36 4.39 -46.82 -55.79
CA LEU A 36 5.03 -46.88 -54.46
C LEU A 36 6.49 -46.38 -54.49
N GLY A 37 7.03 -46.02 -55.65
CA GLY A 37 8.37 -45.45 -55.82
C GLY A 37 8.45 -43.94 -55.60
N ILE A 38 7.32 -43.24 -55.41
CA ILE A 38 7.30 -41.82 -55.09
C ILE A 38 7.09 -41.69 -53.59
N ASP A 39 8.20 -41.44 -52.88
CA ASP A 39 8.19 -41.07 -51.48
C ASP A 39 7.44 -39.73 -51.35
N ARG A 40 6.14 -39.80 -51.03
CA ARG A 40 5.30 -38.61 -50.88
C ARG A 40 5.67 -37.94 -49.56
N ALA A 41 6.71 -37.11 -49.60
CA ALA A 41 7.04 -36.22 -48.50
C ALA A 41 5.84 -35.29 -48.26
N ILE A 42 5.15 -35.49 -47.14
CA ILE A 42 4.20 -34.51 -46.62
C ILE A 42 5.06 -33.36 -46.08
N ALA A 43 5.31 -32.36 -46.92
CA ALA A 43 6.07 -31.18 -46.55
C ALA A 43 5.10 -30.07 -46.09
N GLU A 44 5.25 -29.63 -44.84
CA GLU A 44 4.63 -28.41 -44.35
C GLU A 44 5.55 -27.22 -44.65
N SER A 45 5.01 -26.10 -45.10
CA SER A 45 5.82 -24.91 -45.39
C SER A 45 6.42 -24.32 -44.12
N VAL A 46 7.74 -24.09 -44.11
CA VAL A 46 8.42 -23.39 -43.02
C VAL A 46 7.84 -21.98 -42.90
N SER A 47 7.28 -21.66 -41.73
CA SER A 47 6.76 -20.34 -41.41
C SER A 47 7.49 -19.72 -40.23
N VAL A 48 7.78 -18.42 -40.33
CA VAL A 48 8.33 -17.65 -39.21
C VAL A 48 7.16 -17.24 -38.33
N ARG A 49 7.20 -17.67 -37.07
CA ARG A 49 6.23 -17.32 -36.03
C ARG A 49 6.96 -16.95 -34.75
N THR A 50 6.36 -16.08 -33.96
CA THR A 50 6.84 -15.77 -32.62
C THR A 50 6.56 -16.96 -31.71
N LEU A 51 7.61 -17.55 -31.15
CA LEU A 51 7.46 -18.47 -30.02
C LEU A 51 7.40 -17.63 -28.75
N THR A 52 6.35 -17.83 -27.96
CA THR A 52 6.26 -17.25 -26.62
C THR A 52 6.65 -18.35 -25.64
N ASP A 53 7.73 -18.12 -24.91
CA ASP A 53 8.14 -18.99 -23.81
C ASP A 53 7.57 -18.41 -22.53
N GLU A 54 6.65 -19.13 -21.89
CA GLU A 54 5.96 -18.69 -20.68
C GLU A 54 6.62 -19.36 -19.47
N ILE A 55 7.38 -18.57 -18.70
CA ILE A 55 8.02 -19.04 -17.47
C ILE A 55 7.14 -18.61 -16.29
N THR A 56 6.48 -19.58 -15.66
CA THR A 56 5.73 -19.34 -14.41
C THR A 56 6.68 -19.38 -13.22
N ILE A 57 6.96 -18.23 -12.62
CA ILE A 57 7.70 -18.13 -11.36
C ILE A 57 6.71 -18.15 -10.19
N ARG A 58 6.94 -19.03 -9.22
CA ARG A 58 6.24 -19.02 -7.93
C ARG A 58 7.15 -18.38 -6.90
N GLY A 59 6.67 -17.32 -6.26
CA GLY A 59 7.36 -16.66 -5.16
C GLY A 59 6.47 -16.56 -3.93
N GLU A 60 7.10 -16.44 -2.76
CA GLU A 60 6.42 -16.13 -1.51
C GLU A 60 6.71 -14.66 -1.18
N LEU A 61 5.66 -13.88 -0.91
CA LEU A 61 5.82 -12.54 -0.37
C LEU A 61 6.03 -12.66 1.14
N ARG A 62 7.18 -12.22 1.62
CA ARG A 62 7.47 -12.09 3.05
C ARG A 62 7.58 -10.62 3.41
N ARG A 63 7.19 -10.27 4.64
CA ARG A 63 7.59 -8.98 5.22
C ARG A 63 9.09 -9.04 5.48
N ASP A 64 9.78 -7.98 5.05
CA ASP A 64 11.23 -7.90 5.10
C ASP A 64 11.75 -7.58 6.51
N GLU A 65 10.95 -6.93 7.34
CA GLU A 65 11.41 -6.41 8.63
C GLU A 65 10.37 -6.61 9.75
N LEU A 66 10.83 -7.21 10.86
CA LEU A 66 10.14 -7.23 12.14
C LEU A 66 10.91 -6.30 13.08
N GLN A 67 10.26 -5.23 13.54
CA GLN A 67 10.84 -4.33 14.52
C GLN A 67 10.25 -4.60 15.91
N VAL A 68 11.13 -4.65 16.91
CA VAL A 68 10.74 -4.72 18.32
C VAL A 68 10.62 -3.30 18.84
N VAL A 69 9.39 -2.88 19.12
CA VAL A 69 9.11 -1.59 19.74
C VAL A 69 9.28 -1.73 21.26
N THR A 70 10.17 -0.93 21.84
CA THR A 70 10.40 -0.87 23.29
C THR A 70 9.86 0.45 23.82
N ALA A 71 9.15 0.41 24.95
CA ALA A 71 8.72 1.64 25.62
C ALA A 71 9.94 2.44 26.09
N ALA A 72 9.95 3.75 25.83
CA ALA A 72 11.02 4.65 26.29
C ALA A 72 10.98 4.92 27.80
N VAL A 73 9.89 4.51 28.46
CA VAL A 73 9.64 4.74 29.89
C VAL A 73 9.34 3.41 30.59
N ASP A 74 9.84 3.29 31.81
CA ASP A 74 9.45 2.22 32.72
C ASP A 74 8.09 2.55 33.37
N GLY A 75 7.28 1.53 33.64
CA GLY A 75 6.02 1.70 34.36
C GLY A 75 5.16 0.45 34.37
N LYS A 76 3.96 0.54 34.94
CA LYS A 76 3.00 -0.56 34.98
C LYS A 76 2.14 -0.56 33.72
N VAL A 77 2.16 -1.67 32.98
CA VAL A 77 1.25 -1.89 31.85
C VAL A 77 -0.19 -1.98 32.37
N GLY A 78 -1.06 -1.10 31.88
CA GLY A 78 -2.48 -1.04 32.21
C GLY A 78 -3.33 -1.84 31.23
N HIS A 79 -3.21 -1.55 29.94
CA HIS A 79 -3.98 -2.18 28.87
C HIS A 79 -3.12 -2.31 27.60
N VAL A 80 -3.39 -3.33 26.78
CA VAL A 80 -2.80 -3.48 25.44
C VAL A 80 -3.95 -3.38 24.45
N SER A 81 -3.89 -2.40 23.57
CA SER A 81 -5.00 -2.01 22.68
C SER A 81 -4.90 -2.61 21.27
N VAL A 82 -3.86 -3.41 21.02
CA VAL A 82 -3.61 -4.10 19.75
C VAL A 82 -3.49 -5.60 19.95
N GLU A 83 -3.93 -6.38 18.98
CA GLU A 83 -3.82 -7.85 18.95
C GLU A 83 -2.86 -8.32 17.84
N ASP A 84 -2.45 -9.58 17.90
CA ASP A 84 -1.60 -10.17 16.86
C ASP A 84 -2.36 -10.24 15.53
N GLY A 85 -1.73 -9.74 14.46
CA GLY A 85 -2.34 -9.62 13.13
C GLY A 85 -2.98 -8.26 12.83
N ASP A 86 -3.08 -7.35 13.80
CA ASP A 86 -3.63 -6.01 13.56
C ASP A 86 -2.73 -5.13 12.68
N THR A 87 -3.38 -4.23 11.93
CA THR A 87 -2.69 -3.19 11.16
C THR A 87 -2.70 -1.88 11.93
N VAL A 88 -1.54 -1.51 12.47
CA VAL A 88 -1.30 -0.25 13.17
C VAL A 88 -1.06 0.89 12.18
N LYS A 89 -1.70 2.04 12.43
CA LYS A 89 -1.49 3.31 11.73
C LYS A 89 -0.92 4.36 12.68
N ALA A 90 -0.35 5.41 12.12
CA ALA A 90 0.04 6.58 12.92
C ALA A 90 -1.21 7.18 13.59
N GLY A 91 -1.10 7.49 14.88
CA GLY A 91 -2.19 7.95 15.74
C GLY A 91 -2.88 6.85 16.55
N ASP A 92 -2.64 5.57 16.25
CA ASP A 92 -3.27 4.49 17.00
C ASP A 92 -2.61 4.30 18.37
N ALA A 93 -3.42 4.19 19.43
CA ALA A 93 -2.94 3.82 20.76
C ALA A 93 -2.58 2.33 20.80
N LEU A 94 -1.34 2.01 21.17
CA LEU A 94 -0.83 0.64 21.21
C LEU A 94 -1.08 -0.02 22.56
N LEU A 95 -0.73 0.68 23.64
CA LEU A 95 -0.87 0.19 25.01
C LEU A 95 -0.86 1.37 25.98
N THR A 96 -1.21 1.12 27.23
CA THR A 96 -1.22 2.14 28.29
C THR A 96 -0.17 1.79 29.35
N ILE A 97 0.70 2.73 29.71
CA ILE A 97 1.65 2.61 30.85
C ILE A 97 1.32 3.70 31.86
N ASP A 98 1.07 3.30 33.11
CA ASP A 98 0.72 4.21 34.22
C ASP A 98 -0.43 5.19 33.88
N GLY A 99 -1.39 4.74 33.07
CA GLY A 99 -2.54 5.54 32.65
C GLY A 99 -2.30 6.46 31.45
N ARG A 100 -1.10 6.46 30.86
CA ARG A 100 -0.77 7.20 29.63
C ARG A 100 -0.72 6.26 28.44
N GLU A 101 -1.39 6.61 27.35
CA GLU A 101 -1.36 5.82 26.11
C GLU A 101 0.02 5.89 25.46
N LEU A 102 0.46 4.87 24.75
CA LEU A 102 1.62 4.92 23.88
C LEU A 102 1.09 4.90 22.46
N VAL A 103 1.16 6.07 21.82
CA VAL A 103 0.60 6.28 20.48
C VAL A 103 1.65 5.96 19.43
N ALA A 104 1.25 5.24 18.39
CA ALA A 104 2.08 4.95 17.24
C ALA A 104 2.32 6.24 16.43
N VAL A 105 3.58 6.54 16.15
CA VAL A 105 3.98 7.66 15.30
C VAL A 105 4.83 7.16 14.15
N LEU A 106 4.74 7.82 13.00
CA LEU A 106 5.58 7.50 11.86
C LEU A 106 6.93 8.21 12.04
N GLY A 107 8.02 7.44 12.08
CA GLY A 107 9.36 7.98 12.23
C GLY A 107 10.42 6.99 11.78
N ASP A 108 11.61 7.52 11.48
CA ASP A 108 12.76 6.72 11.07
C ASP A 108 13.54 6.18 12.26
N PHE A 109 13.41 6.83 13.43
CA PHE A 109 14.10 6.43 14.66
C PHE A 109 13.30 6.79 15.92
N ALA A 110 13.63 6.13 17.03
CA ALA A 110 13.09 6.46 18.34
C ALA A 110 13.68 7.79 18.88
N PHE A 111 12.85 8.60 19.52
CA PHE A 111 13.31 9.80 20.22
C PHE A 111 14.28 9.41 21.36
N TYR A 112 15.48 10.01 21.36
CA TYR A 112 16.59 9.61 22.24
C TYR A 112 16.99 10.68 23.27
N ARG A 113 16.33 11.84 23.25
CA ARG A 113 16.52 12.93 24.22
C ARG A 113 15.21 13.67 24.43
N GLN A 114 15.16 14.44 25.50
CA GLN A 114 14.10 15.41 25.71
C GLN A 114 14.27 16.59 24.74
N LEU A 115 13.17 17.02 24.14
CA LEU A 115 13.09 18.18 23.25
C LEU A 115 12.37 19.33 23.96
N ASP A 116 12.88 20.54 23.76
CA ASP A 116 12.32 21.79 24.25
C ASP A 116 12.78 22.95 23.34
N VAL A 117 12.23 24.15 23.51
CA VAL A 117 12.57 25.31 22.68
C VAL A 117 14.06 25.58 22.67
N GLY A 118 14.58 25.76 21.45
CA GLY A 118 16.01 25.91 21.17
C GLY A 118 16.74 24.58 20.94
N SER A 119 16.06 23.44 21.08
CA SER A 119 16.61 22.16 20.62
C SER A 119 16.74 22.17 19.10
N GLU A 120 17.86 21.66 18.59
CA GLU A 120 18.10 21.56 17.15
C GLU A 120 18.55 20.15 16.76
N GLY A 121 17.97 19.57 15.72
CA GLY A 121 18.35 18.26 15.21
C GLY A 121 17.31 17.55 14.34
N PRO A 122 17.67 16.36 13.81
CA PRO A 122 16.77 15.56 12.98
C PRO A 122 15.57 15.00 13.77
N ASP A 123 15.70 14.84 15.09
CA ASP A 123 14.62 14.42 15.97
C ASP A 123 13.54 15.50 16.11
N VAL A 124 13.92 16.77 16.14
CA VAL A 124 12.97 17.89 16.08
C VAL A 124 12.18 17.85 14.77
N ARG A 125 12.89 17.70 13.64
CA ARG A 125 12.25 17.59 12.33
C ARG A 125 11.21 16.48 12.28
N GLN A 126 11.58 15.30 12.77
CA GLN A 126 10.69 14.15 12.82
C GLN A 126 9.45 14.45 13.69
N LEU A 127 9.63 15.10 14.84
CA LEU A 127 8.51 15.50 15.68
C LEU A 127 7.57 16.45 14.94
N GLU A 128 8.11 17.46 14.26
CA GLU A 128 7.34 18.43 13.48
C GLU A 128 6.61 17.79 12.31
N ASP A 129 7.25 16.86 11.59
CA ASP A 129 6.61 16.05 10.55
C ASP A 129 5.43 15.22 11.11
N VAL A 130 5.62 14.58 12.27
CA VAL A 130 4.56 13.82 12.97
C VAL A 130 3.39 14.72 13.36
N LEU A 131 3.67 15.87 13.98
CA LEU A 131 2.64 16.80 14.44
C LEU A 131 1.89 17.44 13.26
N SER A 132 2.62 17.88 12.25
CA SER A 132 2.06 18.48 11.03
C SER A 132 1.18 17.48 10.27
N SER A 133 1.63 16.23 10.11
CA SER A 133 0.84 15.18 9.46
C SER A 133 -0.40 14.78 10.25
N ALA A 134 -0.36 14.90 11.59
CA ALA A 134 -1.51 14.71 12.46
C ALA A 134 -2.44 15.95 12.52
N GLY A 135 -2.09 17.05 11.85
CA GLY A 135 -2.93 18.25 11.73
C GLY A 135 -2.67 19.34 12.77
N TYR A 136 -1.58 19.24 13.54
CA TYR A 136 -1.21 20.24 14.54
C TYR A 136 -0.29 21.30 13.93
N GLN A 137 -0.51 22.55 14.33
CA GLN A 137 0.27 23.67 13.81
C GLN A 137 1.61 23.76 14.55
N VAL A 138 2.71 23.62 13.81
CA VAL A 138 4.09 23.68 14.33
C VAL A 138 4.94 24.77 13.70
N GLY A 139 4.38 25.57 12.78
CA GLY A 139 5.13 26.52 11.98
C GLY A 139 5.72 25.87 10.73
N ASP A 140 6.93 26.31 10.35
CA ASP A 140 7.72 25.69 9.31
C ASP A 140 8.33 24.39 9.82
N VAL A 141 8.20 23.29 9.05
CA VAL A 141 8.82 22.01 9.40
C VAL A 141 10.31 22.06 9.06
N ASP A 142 11.14 22.25 10.08
CA ASP A 142 12.58 22.41 9.95
C ASP A 142 13.35 21.49 10.91
N SER A 143 14.36 21.97 11.62
CA SER A 143 15.10 21.19 12.60
C SER A 143 15.30 21.94 13.91
N LEU A 144 14.59 23.04 14.15
CA LEU A 144 14.69 23.91 15.31
C LEU A 144 13.36 23.92 16.06
N TYR A 145 13.39 23.49 17.32
CA TYR A 145 12.19 23.42 18.13
C TYR A 145 11.80 24.83 18.56
N THR A 146 10.68 25.34 18.04
CA THR A 146 10.17 26.69 18.32
C THR A 146 8.99 26.69 19.30
N GLU A 147 8.51 27.88 19.66
CA GLU A 147 7.29 28.05 20.46
C GLU A 147 6.05 27.48 19.76
N GLU A 148 6.02 27.56 18.43
CA GLU A 148 4.94 26.98 17.64
C GLU A 148 4.97 25.46 17.72
N THR A 149 6.16 24.85 17.60
CA THR A 149 6.37 23.41 17.84
C THR A 149 5.93 23.00 19.24
N ARG A 150 6.26 23.79 20.28
CA ARG A 150 5.78 23.53 21.65
C ARG A 150 4.26 23.54 21.73
N SER A 151 3.64 24.56 21.15
CA SER A 151 2.18 24.72 21.19
C SER A 151 1.47 23.57 20.46
N GLY A 152 1.98 23.16 19.29
CA GLY A 152 1.49 22.01 18.54
C GLY A 152 1.64 20.71 19.32
N LEU A 153 2.79 20.49 19.96
CA LEU A 153 3.01 19.32 20.82
C LEU A 153 2.06 19.31 22.01
N ALA A 154 1.86 20.44 22.69
CA ALA A 154 0.97 20.54 23.84
C ALA A 154 -0.48 20.22 23.45
N ALA A 155 -0.94 20.70 22.29
CA ALA A 155 -2.26 20.36 21.75
C ALA A 155 -2.37 18.87 21.44
N TRP A 156 -1.40 18.30 20.73
CA TRP A 156 -1.35 16.85 20.45
C TRP A 156 -1.35 16.05 21.76
N GLN A 157 -0.64 16.54 22.76
CA GLN A 157 -0.55 15.88 24.04
C GLN A 157 -1.88 15.88 24.80
N ALA A 158 -2.59 17.01 24.78
CA ALA A 158 -3.89 17.16 25.40
C ALA A 158 -4.92 16.21 24.78
N ASP A 159 -4.94 16.08 23.45
CA ASP A 159 -5.89 15.23 22.72
C ASP A 159 -5.69 13.73 23.03
N HIS A 160 -4.48 13.32 23.42
CA HIS A 160 -4.15 11.95 23.81
C HIS A 160 -4.10 11.75 25.33
N GLY A 161 -4.58 12.71 26.12
CA GLY A 161 -4.69 12.57 27.58
C GLY A 161 -3.36 12.65 28.33
N TYR A 162 -2.31 13.20 27.71
CA TYR A 162 -1.01 13.46 28.36
C TYR A 162 -1.02 14.77 29.14
N ILE A 163 -1.90 14.86 30.15
CA ILE A 163 -2.07 16.07 30.95
C ILE A 163 -0.81 16.31 31.78
N GLY A 164 -0.19 17.49 31.62
CA GLY A 164 1.02 17.89 32.36
C GLY A 164 2.32 17.22 31.91
N ALA A 165 2.34 16.58 30.74
CA ALA A 165 3.56 15.97 30.17
C ALA A 165 4.38 16.92 29.29
N ALA A 166 3.80 18.04 28.85
CA ALA A 166 4.55 19.10 28.20
C ALA A 166 5.55 19.68 29.22
N PRO A 167 6.84 19.85 28.88
CA PRO A 167 7.70 20.76 29.62
C PRO A 167 7.21 22.19 29.38
N GLU A 168 6.07 22.57 29.98
CA GLU A 168 5.74 23.96 30.21
C GLU A 168 6.69 24.44 31.32
N ALA A 169 7.81 25.03 30.90
CA ALA A 169 8.69 25.73 31.82
C ALA A 169 7.89 26.85 32.51
N ASP A 170 8.10 27.05 33.81
CA ASP A 170 7.55 28.21 34.53
C ASP A 170 7.96 29.50 33.79
N GLU A 171 7.00 30.17 33.15
CA GLU A 171 7.26 31.44 32.48
C GLU A 171 6.99 32.59 33.44
N VAL A 172 7.98 33.47 33.63
CA VAL A 172 7.81 34.69 34.41
C VAL A 172 7.80 35.89 33.48
N VAL A 173 6.61 36.37 33.14
CA VAL A 173 6.43 37.59 32.36
C VAL A 173 6.51 38.78 33.29
N THR A 174 7.54 39.63 33.12
CA THR A 174 7.68 40.88 33.88
C THR A 174 7.33 42.07 33.01
N VAL A 175 6.19 42.70 33.29
CA VAL A 175 5.77 43.95 32.64
C VAL A 175 6.30 45.11 33.46
N SER A 176 7.16 45.95 32.87
CA SER A 176 7.71 47.14 33.52
C SER A 176 7.32 48.41 32.77
N LEU A 177 6.87 49.43 33.49
CA LEU A 177 6.58 50.75 32.97
C LEU A 177 7.86 51.61 33.01
N GLN A 178 8.32 52.04 31.83
CA GLN A 178 9.40 53.03 31.73
C GLN A 178 8.82 54.45 31.77
N GLY A 179 9.47 55.32 32.54
CA GLY A 179 9.04 56.71 32.68
C GLY A 179 9.13 57.47 31.35
N ASN A 180 8.08 58.22 31.02
CA ASN A 180 8.06 59.11 29.86
C ASN A 180 8.10 60.57 30.34
N PRO A 181 9.23 61.29 30.16
CA PRO A 181 9.38 62.67 30.64
C PRO A 181 8.42 63.68 29.99
N ALA A 182 7.76 63.32 28.88
CA ALA A 182 6.86 64.21 28.15
C ALA A 182 5.36 64.05 28.50
N GLY A 183 4.97 63.10 29.36
CA GLY A 183 3.54 62.79 29.52
C GLY A 183 3.08 62.36 30.91
N TYR A 184 3.84 61.52 31.62
CA TYR A 184 3.39 60.95 32.89
C TYR A 184 4.56 60.54 33.79
N VAL A 185 4.32 60.56 35.10
CA VAL A 185 5.28 60.08 36.12
C VAL A 185 4.84 58.69 36.58
N VAL A 186 5.75 57.71 36.50
CA VAL A 186 5.52 56.37 37.03
C VAL A 186 5.69 56.40 38.55
N GLY A 187 4.72 55.87 39.27
CA GLY A 187 4.72 55.82 40.74
C GLY A 187 5.68 54.77 41.34
N PRO A 188 5.62 54.55 42.67
CA PRO A 188 6.55 53.65 43.38
C PRO A 188 6.44 52.18 42.99
N VAL A 189 5.35 51.77 42.32
CA VAL A 189 5.20 50.43 41.73
C VAL A 189 5.20 50.59 40.21
N ASN A 190 6.26 50.11 39.58
CA ASN A 190 6.50 50.25 38.14
C ASN A 190 6.69 48.91 37.42
N ALA A 191 6.56 47.78 38.12
CA ALA A 191 6.64 46.47 37.52
C ALA A 191 5.65 45.49 38.17
N VAL A 192 5.13 44.58 37.35
CA VAL A 192 4.32 43.43 37.79
C VAL A 192 4.87 42.18 37.11
N SER A 193 5.05 41.11 37.89
CA SER A 193 5.43 39.80 37.38
C SER A 193 4.24 38.84 37.47
N VAL A 194 3.93 38.15 36.38
CA VAL A 194 2.99 37.02 36.38
C VAL A 194 3.79 35.75 36.16
N ARG A 195 3.55 34.74 36.99
CA ARG A 195 4.06 33.38 36.75
C ARG A 195 2.97 32.59 36.06
N ILE A 196 3.26 32.10 34.87
CA ILE A 196 2.40 31.21 34.10
C ILE A 196 2.99 29.81 34.32
N GLY A 197 2.24 28.99 35.05
CA GLY A 197 2.58 27.59 35.29
C GLY A 197 1.74 26.68 34.39
N PRO A 198 2.00 25.36 34.43
CA PRO A 198 1.38 24.43 33.51
C PRO A 198 -0.16 24.41 33.62
N ALA A 199 -0.84 24.14 32.50
CA ALA A 199 -2.29 24.02 32.48
C ALA A 199 -2.79 22.93 33.45
N VAL A 200 -3.48 23.33 34.52
CA VAL A 200 -4.15 22.42 35.45
C VAL A 200 -5.58 22.19 34.97
N ALA A 201 -5.99 20.93 34.80
CA ALA A 201 -7.38 20.60 34.48
C ALA A 201 -8.33 21.16 35.55
N THR A 202 -9.24 22.05 35.16
CA THR A 202 -10.30 22.52 36.05
C THR A 202 -11.32 21.39 36.20
N ALA A 203 -11.53 20.89 37.43
CA ALA A 203 -12.53 19.86 37.72
C ALA A 203 -13.95 20.40 37.41
N GLY A 204 -14.42 20.23 36.18
CA GLY A 204 -15.72 20.72 35.72
C GLY A 204 -16.31 20.02 34.50
N GLU A 205 -15.56 19.22 33.75
CA GLU A 205 -16.04 18.54 32.53
C GLU A 205 -15.89 17.01 32.57
N LEU A 206 -16.10 16.41 33.75
CA LEU A 206 -16.58 15.03 33.78
C LEU A 206 -18.08 15.06 33.46
N ARG A 207 -18.42 14.94 32.17
CA ARG A 207 -19.81 14.76 31.74
C ARG A 207 -20.27 13.35 32.12
N GLU A 208 -21.47 13.28 32.71
CA GLU A 208 -22.28 12.07 32.87
C GLU A 208 -22.63 11.41 31.53
#